data_AF-A0A803Q3J5-F1
#
_entry.id   AF-A0A803Q3J5-F1
#
_cell.length_a   1.000
_cell.length_b   1.000
_cell.length_c   1.000
_cell.angle_alpha   90.00
_cell.angle_beta   90.00
_cell.angle_gamma   90.00
#
_symmetry.space_group_name_H-M   'P 1'
#
loop_
_entity.id
_entity.type
_entity.pdbx_description
1 polymer ?
#
loop_
_entity_poly.entity_id
_entity_poly.type
_entity_poly.pdbx_seq_one_letter_code
_entity_poly.pdbx_strand_id
1 'polypeptide(L)'
;MGENINNGGGYADLEKQMLILHDHEEKHFMSSEIVRDIIIGVSDGLTVPFALAAGLSGADVSSSIILIAGVAEVAAGAISMGLGG
;
A
#
# COMPACT_ATOMS: atom_id res chain seq x y z
N MET A 1 52.91 1.01 45.61
CA MET A 1 52.02 2.15 45.33
C MET A 1 51.80 2.18 43.83
N GLY A 2 50.71 1.68 43.27
CA GLY A 2 49.32 1.85 43.68
C GLY A 2 48.65 2.64 42.56
N GLU A 3 47.62 2.05 41.96
CA GLU A 3 46.96 2.36 40.68
C GLU A 3 46.53 3.83 40.47
N ASN A 4 46.39 4.25 39.20
CA ASN A 4 45.06 4.60 38.68
C ASN A 4 45.03 4.69 37.15
N ILE A 5 44.58 3.60 36.57
CA ILE A 5 44.11 3.48 35.19
C ILE A 5 42.78 4.24 35.11
N ASN A 6 42.78 5.39 34.43
CA ASN A 6 41.57 6.15 34.11
C ASN A 6 40.72 5.36 33.11
N ASN A 7 39.90 4.46 33.63
CA ASN A 7 38.99 3.61 32.87
C ASN A 7 37.55 4.11 33.08
N GLY A 8 37.23 5.27 32.48
CA GLY A 8 35.93 5.94 32.66
C GLY A 8 35.13 6.14 31.37
N GLY A 9 35.62 5.66 30.22
CA GLY A 9 34.99 5.94 28.92
C GLY A 9 34.12 4.83 28.33
N GLY A 10 34.22 3.59 28.82
CA GLY A 10 33.60 2.43 28.15
C GLY A 10 32.09 2.31 28.36
N TYR A 11 31.59 2.67 29.54
CA TYR A 11 30.19 2.42 29.90
C TYR A 11 29.20 3.49 29.40
N ALA A 12 29.68 4.72 29.19
CA ALA A 12 28.84 5.81 28.69
C ALA A 12 28.49 5.66 27.20
N ASP A 13 29.32 4.95 26.44
CA ASP A 13 29.07 4.63 25.03
C ASP A 13 28.17 3.40 24.89
N LEU A 14 28.31 2.41 25.79
CA LEU A 14 27.40 1.26 25.91
C LEU A 14 25.97 1.68 26.31
N GLU A 15 25.82 2.64 27.23
CA GLU A 15 24.51 3.21 27.57
C GLU A 15 23.90 3.99 26.39
N LYS A 16 24.71 4.73 25.62
CA LYS A 16 24.26 5.40 24.38
C LYS A 16 23.86 4.41 23.30
N GLN A 17 24.60 3.31 23.13
CA GLN A 17 24.28 2.27 22.15
C GLN A 17 23.05 1.45 22.57
N MET A 18 22.87 1.20 23.88
CA MET A 18 21.68 0.54 24.43
C MET A 18 20.44 1.46 24.41
N LEU A 19 20.63 2.78 24.55
CA LEU A 19 19.57 3.78 24.34
C LEU A 19 19.12 3.87 22.88
N ILE A 20 20.02 3.66 21.91
CA ILE A 20 19.71 3.67 20.47
C ILE A 20 19.11 2.34 19.99
N LEU A 21 19.24 1.25 20.77
CA LEU A 21 18.56 -0.03 20.55
C LEU A 21 17.14 -0.08 21.15
N HIS A 22 16.60 1.05 21.62
CA HIS A 22 15.17 1.16 21.88
C HIS A 22 14.44 1.18 20.55
N ASP A 23 13.96 0.00 20.19
CA ASP A 23 12.65 -0.20 19.59
C ASP A 23 12.36 0.73 18.42
N HIS A 24 12.99 0.42 17.29
CA HIS A 24 12.34 0.66 16.01
C HIS A 24 11.08 -0.23 15.97
N GLU A 25 10.07 0.08 16.78
CA GLU A 25 8.69 -0.12 16.37
C GLU A 25 8.52 0.80 15.17
N GLU A 26 8.91 0.29 14.00
CA GLU A 26 8.30 0.72 12.77
C GLU A 26 6.81 0.57 13.05
N LYS A 27 6.14 1.70 13.30
CA LYS A 27 4.71 1.79 13.17
C LYS A 27 4.46 1.43 11.71
N HIS A 28 4.38 0.13 11.44
CA HIS A 28 3.84 -0.47 10.25
C HIS A 28 2.50 0.23 10.12
N PHE A 29 2.51 1.26 9.30
CA PHE A 29 1.43 2.22 9.18
C PHE A 29 0.36 1.42 8.47
N MET A 30 -0.42 0.63 9.20
CA MET A 30 -1.48 -0.23 8.66
C MET A 30 -2.52 0.62 7.92
N SER A 31 -2.60 1.92 8.24
CA SER A 31 -3.32 2.91 7.45
C SER A 31 -2.83 3.04 6.01
N SER A 32 -1.55 2.76 5.71
CA SER A 32 -0.99 2.77 4.36
C SER A 32 -1.46 1.58 3.52
N GLU A 33 -1.69 0.41 4.11
CA GLU A 33 -2.21 -0.74 3.36
C GLU A 33 -3.66 -0.49 2.94
N ILE A 34 -4.52 -0.08 3.88
CA ILE A 34 -5.92 0.25 3.58
C ILE A 34 -6.01 1.35 2.51
N VAL A 35 -5.22 2.43 2.65
CA VAL A 35 -5.21 3.51 1.66
C VAL A 35 -4.68 3.04 0.31
N ARG A 36 -3.66 2.16 0.29
CA ARG A 36 -3.12 1.56 -0.94
C ARG A 36 -4.18 0.71 -1.63
N ASP A 37 -4.88 -0.15 -0.90
CA ASP A 37 -5.91 -1.03 -1.47
C ASP A 37 -7.07 -0.23 -2.05
N ILE A 38 -7.47 0.86 -1.39
CA ILE A 38 -8.45 1.81 -1.92
C ILE A 38 -7.93 2.45 -3.22
N ILE A 39 -6.68 2.92 -3.25
CA ILE A 39 -6.11 3.55 -4.45
C ILE A 39 -6.03 2.54 -5.60
N ILE A 40 -5.65 1.29 -5.35
CA ILE A 40 -5.61 0.23 -6.37
C ILE A 40 -7.01 -0.03 -6.89
N GLY A 41 -7.99 -0.24 -6.00
CA GLY A 41 -9.38 -0.48 -6.38
C GLY A 41 -10.02 0.67 -7.17
N VAL A 42 -9.80 1.92 -6.75
CA VAL A 42 -10.28 3.11 -7.48
C VAL A 42 -9.58 3.26 -8.82
N SER A 43 -8.26 3.02 -8.86
CA SER A 43 -7.49 3.14 -10.11
C SER A 43 -7.95 2.13 -11.16
N ASP A 44 -8.18 0.88 -10.76
CA ASP A 44 -8.66 -0.18 -11.65
C ASP A 44 -10.13 0.04 -12.04
N GLY A 45 -10.97 0.40 -11.08
CA GLY A 45 -12.40 0.67 -11.28
C GLY A 45 -12.70 1.90 -12.15
N LEU A 46 -11.72 2.79 -12.38
CA LEU A 46 -11.82 3.86 -13.36
C LEU A 46 -11.18 3.47 -14.70
N THR A 47 -9.98 2.89 -14.66
CA THR A 47 -9.18 2.66 -15.87
C THR A 47 -9.75 1.56 -16.73
N VAL A 48 -10.13 0.42 -16.15
CA VAL A 48 -10.59 -0.74 -16.91
C VAL A 48 -11.95 -0.48 -17.56
N PRO A 49 -12.98 0.00 -16.84
CA PRO A 49 -14.26 0.33 -17.48
C PRO A 49 -14.15 1.46 -18.51
N PHE A 50 -13.24 2.43 -18.30
CA PHE A 50 -12.97 3.48 -19.28
C PHE A 50 -12.36 2.93 -20.57
N ALA A 51 -11.31 2.09 -20.45
CA ALA A 51 -10.68 1.46 -21.60
C ALA A 51 -11.66 0.55 -22.34
N LEU A 52 -12.48 -0.20 -21.62
CA LEU A 52 -13.54 -1.03 -22.18
C LEU A 52 -14.56 -0.19 -22.94
N ALA A 53 -15.05 0.90 -22.35
CA ALA A 53 -16.01 1.79 -23.01
C ALA A 53 -15.42 2.46 -24.26
N ALA A 54 -14.18 2.93 -24.19
CA ALA A 54 -13.47 3.52 -25.33
C ALA A 54 -13.25 2.51 -26.46
N GLY A 55 -12.84 1.28 -26.11
CA GLY A 55 -12.63 0.20 -27.08
C GLY A 55 -13.92 -0.22 -27.80
N LEU A 56 -15.00 -0.42 -27.04
CA LEU A 56 -16.30 -0.76 -27.63
C LEU A 56 -16.91 0.40 -28.42
N SER A 57 -16.71 1.64 -27.98
CA SER A 57 -17.13 2.82 -28.73
C SER A 57 -16.37 2.95 -30.06
N GLY A 58 -15.10 2.58 -30.11
CA GLY A 58 -14.32 2.54 -31.36
C GLY A 58 -14.71 1.40 -32.31
N ALA A 59 -15.35 0.35 -31.78
CA ALA A 59 -15.84 -0.80 -32.54
C ALA A 59 -17.29 -0.63 -33.05
N ASP A 60 -17.85 0.59 -32.99
CA ASP A 60 -19.23 0.92 -33.40
C ASP A 60 -20.31 0.07 -32.68
N VAL A 61 -20.05 -0.30 -31.42
CA VAL A 61 -20.99 -1.06 -30.59
C VAL A 61 -22.08 -0.14 -30.05
N SER A 62 -23.32 -0.64 -29.98
CA SER A 62 -24.45 0.11 -29.42
C SER A 62 -24.18 0.58 -27.98
N SER A 63 -24.49 1.84 -27.68
CA SER A 63 -24.30 2.44 -26.35
C SER A 63 -24.92 1.63 -25.21
N SER A 64 -26.06 0.97 -25.45
CA SER A 64 -26.69 0.10 -24.44
C SER A 64 -25.81 -1.08 -24.03
N ILE A 65 -25.12 -1.69 -25.00
CA ILE A 65 -24.20 -2.81 -24.75
C ILE A 65 -22.96 -2.30 -24.01
N ILE A 66 -22.42 -1.14 -24.41
CA ILE A 66 -21.28 -0.51 -23.73
C ILE A 66 -21.60 -0.26 -22.26
N LEU A 67 -22.80 0.25 -21.97
CA LEU A 67 -23.23 0.53 -20.60
C LEU A 67 -23.40 -0.75 -19.76
N ILE A 68 -24.02 -1.79 -20.34
CA ILE A 68 -24.17 -3.09 -19.67
C ILE A 68 -22.80 -3.71 -19.39
N ALA A 69 -21.89 -3.70 -20.37
CA ALA A 69 -20.55 -4.25 -20.24
C ALA A 69 -19.72 -3.49 -19.18
N GLY A 70 -19.78 -2.15 -19.17
CA GLY A 70 -19.09 -1.35 -18.16
C GLY A 70 -19.61 -1.59 -16.75
N VAL A 71 -20.93 -1.68 -16.56
CA VAL A 71 -21.52 -1.98 -15.23
C VAL A 71 -21.17 -3.41 -14.79
N ALA A 72 -21.22 -4.37 -15.72
CA ALA A 72 -20.84 -5.76 -15.43
C ALA A 72 -19.36 -5.87 -15.01
N GLU A 73 -18.46 -5.16 -15.68
CA GLU A 73 -17.03 -5.11 -15.36
C GLU A 73 -16.78 -4.52 -13.97
N VAL A 74 -17.40 -3.37 -13.65
CA VAL A 74 -17.29 -2.76 -12.31
C VAL A 74 -17.76 -3.72 -11.22
N ALA A 75 -18.90 -4.40 -11.43
CA ALA A 75 -19.42 -5.35 -10.46
C ALA A 75 -18.52 -6.58 -10.30
N ALA A 76 -18.07 -7.17 -11.42
CA ALA A 76 -17.18 -8.33 -11.41
C ALA A 76 -15.81 -8.00 -10.79
N GLY A 77 -15.22 -6.86 -11.16
CA GLY A 77 -13.96 -6.37 -10.63
C GLY A 77 -14.04 -6.09 -9.13
N ALA A 78 -15.09 -5.41 -8.66
CA ALA A 78 -15.29 -5.16 -7.23
C ALA A 78 -15.42 -6.46 -6.41
N ILE A 79 -16.13 -7.47 -6.93
CA ILE A 79 -16.25 -8.79 -6.29
C ILE A 79 -14.88 -9.48 -6.25
N SER A 80 -14.16 -9.47 -7.37
CA SER A 80 -12.84 -10.10 -7.48
C SER A 80 -11.82 -9.47 -6.53
N MET A 81 -11.77 -8.14 -6.45
CA MET A 81 -10.80 -7.43 -5.60
C MET A 81 -11.19 -7.51 -4.12
N GLY A 82 -12.48 -7.55 -3.80
CA GLY A 82 -12.96 -7.69 -2.42
C GLY A 82 -12.83 -9.09 -1.83
N LEU A 83 -12.82 -10.14 -2.67
CA LEU A 83 -12.65 -11.54 -2.25
C LEU A 83 -11.21 -12.08 -2.44
N GLY A 84 -10.37 -11.37 -3.21
CA GLY A 84 -9.04 -11.83 -3.61
C GLY A 84 -7.89 -11.41 -2.70
N GLY A 85 -8.18 -10.69 -1.61
CA GLY A 85 -7.22 -10.29 -0.57
C GLY A 85 -6.96 -11.39 0.46
#